data_AF-A0A2H6B1I6-F1
#
_entry.id   AF-A0A2H6B1I6-F1
#
_cell.length_a   1.000
_cell.length_b   1.000
_cell.length_c   1.000
_cell.angle_alpha   90.00
_cell.angle_beta   90.00
_cell.angle_gamma   90.00
#
_symmetry.space_group_name_H-M   'P 1'
#
loop_
_entity.id
_entity.type
_entity.pdbx_description
1 polymer ?
#
loop_
_entity_poly.entity_id
_entity_poly.type
_entity_poly.pdbx_seq_one_letter_code
_entity_poly.pdbx_strand_id
1 'polypeptide(L)'
;MPTPDGRVPTKHIALFVYALSGGGAQRRVLTLANGFAERGHEVDLVVVRSGGVLEAKLHPAVRLVALDRSGRVDGRAVALGSRRGFRTFASIPALARYLRRNQPDVLLSGASHVNLVAVAAWKLARLPIALVLRASNYPSGNLAAFPPAQRLVRLWMRALARRFYPLADKVIAVSQGVAAELSALTGLDAERLEVIYNPVFGPELERQLAEPLPPHALPEDGPPIVLGCGTFKPQKDFATLIDAFARVVRRLPARLVLLGDGPLRPALEARVRALGLAESVRFPGFVLNPLPWMRRASVFVLSSLWEGLPGVVIEALAAGCPVVATDCPSGPREILADGRFGRLVPVGDAAALAAAILDTLANPPDPAGLRDRARAFAVDTAIDRYLSVLDGCIRARVPARLARIPPWPIRRPLAETSDAGIDYVLGRLAMSRGQLFTEFPGNAAHRLRLAAMLRRLGIDPSLAAQRSWTRLREMDARCSRCLTVRSCLAWLATTGHAAAPPDFCPNARALAALGASATARR
;
A
#
# COMPACT_ATOMS: atom_id res chain seq x y z
N MET A 1 1.77 16.60 -14.24
CA MET A 1 3.10 17.17 -14.53
C MET A 1 3.75 17.55 -13.21
N PRO A 2 5.08 17.55 -13.09
CA PRO A 2 5.76 18.21 -11.98
C PRO A 2 5.45 19.72 -11.99
N THR A 3 5.64 20.41 -10.87
CA THR A 3 5.60 21.88 -10.83
C THR A 3 6.83 22.47 -11.55
N PRO A 4 6.86 23.79 -11.85
CA PRO A 4 7.99 24.41 -12.57
C PRO A 4 9.35 24.27 -11.87
N ASP A 5 9.34 24.10 -10.54
CA ASP A 5 10.49 23.79 -9.68
C ASP A 5 10.79 22.27 -9.56
N GLY A 6 10.23 21.45 -10.46
CA GLY A 6 10.48 20.00 -10.56
C GLY A 6 9.78 19.14 -9.50
N ARG A 7 9.01 19.74 -8.58
CA ARG A 7 8.51 19.03 -7.41
C ARG A 7 7.24 18.21 -7.67
N VAL A 8 7.28 17.00 -7.10
CA VAL A 8 6.18 16.23 -6.52
C VAL A 8 5.13 17.01 -5.72
N PRO A 9 3.85 17.27 -6.10
CA PRO A 9 2.90 17.80 -5.13
C PRO A 9 2.81 16.88 -3.90
N THR A 10 3.09 17.41 -2.70
CA THR A 10 2.94 16.66 -1.44
C THR A 10 1.48 16.27 -1.26
N LYS A 11 1.23 14.98 -1.02
CA LYS A 11 -0.10 14.41 -0.75
C LYS A 11 -0.16 13.93 0.70
N HIS A 12 -1.35 13.91 1.28
CA HIS A 12 -1.59 13.28 2.57
C HIS A 12 -2.17 11.86 2.40
N ILE A 13 -1.35 10.86 2.67
CA ILE A 13 -1.67 9.43 2.46
C ILE A 13 -1.95 8.78 3.82
N ALA A 14 -3.19 8.35 4.05
CA ALA A 14 -3.57 7.58 5.23
C ALA A 14 -3.52 6.08 4.91
N LEU A 15 -2.57 5.37 5.50
CA LEU A 15 -2.35 3.94 5.33
C LEU A 15 -2.90 3.17 6.53
N PHE A 16 -4.00 2.43 6.37
CA PHE A 16 -4.74 1.81 7.47
C PHE A 16 -4.42 0.32 7.64
N VAL A 17 -4.00 -0.10 8.84
CA VAL A 17 -3.73 -1.51 9.20
C VAL A 17 -4.18 -1.87 10.62
N TYR A 18 -4.20 -3.17 10.92
CA TYR A 18 -4.57 -3.66 12.26
C TYR A 18 -3.48 -3.38 13.33
N ALA A 19 -2.21 -3.71 13.05
CA ALA A 19 -1.08 -3.58 13.99
C ALA A 19 0.26 -3.80 13.25
N LEU A 20 1.40 -3.59 13.93
CA LEU A 20 2.76 -3.74 13.40
C LEU A 20 3.52 -4.98 13.92
N SER A 21 2.80 -6.10 14.06
CA SER A 21 3.27 -7.36 14.68
C SER A 21 4.18 -8.26 13.81
N GLY A 22 5.14 -7.69 13.06
CA GLY A 22 6.27 -8.42 12.45
C GLY A 22 6.03 -9.29 11.21
N GLY A 23 4.79 -9.63 10.86
CA GLY A 23 4.48 -10.57 9.77
C GLY A 23 4.74 -10.01 8.37
N GLY A 24 4.99 -10.90 7.39
CA GLY A 24 5.41 -10.50 6.03
C GLY A 24 4.55 -9.42 5.38
N ALA A 25 3.22 -9.55 5.41
CA ALA A 25 2.31 -8.53 4.87
C ALA A 25 2.41 -7.16 5.59
N GLN A 26 2.78 -7.14 6.87
CA GLN A 26 3.01 -5.91 7.66
C GLN A 26 4.38 -5.29 7.31
N ARG A 27 5.41 -6.12 7.07
CA ARG A 27 6.71 -5.65 6.53
C ARG A 27 6.51 -4.90 5.20
N ARG A 28 5.70 -5.43 4.27
CA ARG A 28 5.41 -4.74 2.98
C ARG A 28 4.65 -3.42 3.15
N VAL A 29 3.74 -3.33 4.12
CA VAL A 29 3.05 -2.06 4.45
C VAL A 29 4.04 -1.03 4.98
N LEU A 30 4.96 -1.44 5.85
CA LEU A 30 6.03 -0.57 6.36
C LEU A 30 6.91 -0.04 5.21
N THR A 31 7.33 -0.92 4.28
CA THR A 31 8.11 -0.52 3.10
C THR A 31 7.38 0.52 2.25
N LEU A 32 6.07 0.37 2.04
CA LEU A 32 5.27 1.40 1.34
C LEU A 32 5.18 2.70 2.15
N ALA A 33 4.95 2.63 3.46
CA ALA A 33 4.85 3.82 4.33
C ALA A 33 6.13 4.67 4.30
N ASN A 34 7.28 4.01 4.48
CA ASN A 34 8.59 4.66 4.45
C ASN A 34 8.86 5.22 3.04
N GLY A 35 8.68 4.41 1.99
CA GLY A 35 8.91 4.81 0.59
C GLY A 35 8.03 5.97 0.09
N PHE A 36 6.81 6.13 0.60
CA PHE A 36 5.99 7.31 0.34
C PHE A 36 6.52 8.56 1.05
N ALA A 37 7.04 8.42 2.28
CA ALA A 37 7.60 9.53 3.06
C ALA A 37 8.96 9.99 2.52
N GLU A 38 9.81 9.04 2.08
CA GLU A 38 11.08 9.27 1.39
C GLU A 38 10.87 10.06 0.08
N ARG A 39 9.72 9.88 -0.59
CA ARG A 39 9.28 10.65 -1.78
C ARG A 39 8.54 11.96 -1.43
N GLY A 40 8.64 12.44 -0.19
CA GLY A 40 8.16 13.76 0.22
C GLY A 40 6.63 13.91 0.32
N HIS A 41 5.93 12.85 0.74
CA HIS A 41 4.49 12.88 1.04
C HIS A 41 4.23 12.81 2.56
N GLU A 42 3.14 13.41 3.04
CA GLU A 42 2.71 13.26 4.43
C GLU A 42 2.06 11.88 4.58
N VAL A 43 2.58 11.04 5.46
CA VAL A 43 2.11 9.65 5.62
C VAL A 43 1.61 9.42 7.03
N ASP A 44 0.31 9.12 7.16
CA ASP A 44 -0.29 8.64 8.39
C ASP A 44 -0.38 7.12 8.37
N LEU A 45 0.38 6.44 9.22
CA LEU A 45 0.19 5.01 9.44
C LEU A 45 -0.84 4.79 10.54
N VAL A 46 -2.09 4.55 10.14
CA VAL A 46 -3.23 4.43 11.06
C VAL A 46 -3.37 2.98 11.52
N VAL A 47 -3.24 2.73 12.83
CA VAL A 47 -3.25 1.39 13.42
C VAL A 47 -4.44 1.15 14.35
N VAL A 48 -5.10 -0.01 14.22
CA VAL A 48 -6.19 -0.42 15.15
C VAL A 48 -5.65 -0.72 16.56
N ARG A 49 -4.44 -1.25 16.65
CA ARG A 49 -3.70 -1.50 17.89
C ARG A 49 -2.29 -0.89 17.80
N SER A 50 -1.91 -0.16 18.84
CA SER A 50 -0.52 0.27 19.09
C SER A 50 0.36 -0.87 19.66
N GLY A 51 1.66 -0.80 19.39
CA GLY A 51 2.65 -1.78 19.81
C GLY A 51 2.98 -2.81 18.72
N GLY A 52 4.25 -2.85 18.28
CA GLY A 52 4.75 -3.89 17.39
C GLY A 52 6.26 -3.81 17.11
N VAL A 53 6.88 -4.97 16.85
CA VAL A 53 8.33 -5.10 16.55
C VAL A 53 8.79 -4.36 15.28
N LEU A 54 7.86 -3.81 14.49
CA LEU A 54 8.14 -3.00 13.30
C LEU A 54 8.01 -1.49 13.54
N GLU A 55 7.53 -1.03 14.70
CA GLU A 55 7.39 0.41 14.99
C GLU A 55 8.75 1.11 15.02
N ALA A 56 9.78 0.46 15.56
CA ALA A 56 11.16 0.95 15.54
C ALA A 56 11.83 0.95 14.14
N LYS A 57 11.13 0.49 13.09
CA LYS A 57 11.58 0.56 11.69
C LYS A 57 10.76 1.55 10.83
N LEU A 58 9.94 2.40 11.47
CA LEU A 58 9.24 3.50 10.78
C LEU A 58 10.21 4.62 10.41
N HIS A 59 10.09 5.14 9.19
CA HIS A 59 10.80 6.35 8.78
C HIS A 59 10.31 7.56 9.61
N PRO A 60 11.18 8.45 10.12
CA PRO A 60 10.79 9.50 11.08
C PRO A 60 9.68 10.46 10.63
N ALA A 61 9.49 10.64 9.32
CA ALA A 61 8.41 11.47 8.78
C ALA A 61 7.04 10.75 8.67
N VAL A 62 6.95 9.46 9.02
CA VAL A 62 5.68 8.71 9.06
C VAL A 62 5.00 8.90 10.41
N ARG A 63 3.84 9.56 10.43
CA ARG A 63 3.05 9.79 11.65
C ARG A 63 2.28 8.53 12.01
N LEU A 64 2.71 7.83 13.06
CA LEU A 64 1.97 6.68 13.61
C LEU A 64 0.71 7.18 14.35
N VAL A 65 -0.47 6.73 13.93
CA VAL A 65 -1.77 7.16 14.50
C VAL A 65 -2.52 5.96 15.05
N ALA A 66 -2.53 5.81 16.37
CA ALA A 66 -3.26 4.76 17.06
C ALA A 66 -4.77 5.08 17.19
N LEU A 67 -5.62 4.08 16.95
CA LEU A 67 -7.07 4.17 17.13
C LEU A 67 -7.58 3.59 18.46
N ASP A 68 -6.73 2.92 19.24
CA ASP A 68 -7.08 2.47 20.59
C ASP A 68 -7.14 3.66 21.58
N ARG A 69 -8.14 3.61 22.47
CA ARG A 69 -8.38 4.61 23.53
C ARG A 69 -8.37 4.01 24.95
N SER A 70 -8.17 2.70 25.04
CA SER A 70 -7.92 1.96 26.28
C SER A 70 -6.43 1.66 26.33
N GLY A 71 -5.78 1.95 27.46
CA GLY A 71 -4.32 1.86 27.61
C GLY A 71 -3.74 0.45 27.50
N ARG A 72 -2.44 0.33 27.84
CA ARG A 72 -1.70 -0.94 27.88
C ARG A 72 -2.49 -1.98 28.66
N VAL A 73 -2.82 -3.10 28.02
CA VAL A 73 -3.33 -4.30 28.69
C VAL A 73 -2.21 -5.33 28.59
N ASP A 74 -1.59 -5.64 29.72
CA ASP A 74 -0.41 -6.49 29.79
C ASP A 74 -0.67 -7.95 29.40
N GLY A 75 0.41 -8.65 29.04
CA GLY A 75 0.39 -9.87 28.22
C GLY A 75 -0.17 -11.15 28.87
N ARG A 76 -1.00 -11.09 29.90
CA ARG A 76 -1.50 -12.25 30.65
C ARG A 76 -3.02 -12.26 30.89
N ALA A 77 -3.82 -12.36 29.82
CA ALA A 77 -5.21 -12.87 29.95
C ALA A 77 -5.86 -13.35 28.63
N VAL A 78 -6.69 -14.38 28.77
CA VAL A 78 -7.74 -14.87 27.84
C VAL A 78 -7.29 -15.59 26.56
N ALA A 79 -7.31 -16.92 26.64
CA ALA A 79 -7.55 -17.79 25.49
C ALA A 79 -9.06 -17.88 25.22
N LEU A 80 -9.53 -17.28 24.12
CA LEU A 80 -10.71 -17.72 23.36
C LEU A 80 -10.70 -17.00 21.99
N GLY A 81 -11.56 -17.46 21.06
CA GLY A 81 -11.64 -16.90 19.71
C GLY A 81 -12.11 -15.44 19.62
N SER A 82 -12.19 -14.96 18.37
CA SER A 82 -12.97 -13.77 17.95
C SER A 82 -12.52 -12.36 18.41
N ARG A 83 -11.64 -12.19 19.43
CA ARG A 83 -11.18 -10.85 19.88
C ARG A 83 -10.62 -9.95 18.78
N ARG A 84 -9.93 -10.50 17.76
CA ARG A 84 -9.34 -9.71 16.65
C ARG A 84 -10.40 -9.13 15.70
N GLY A 85 -11.41 -9.92 15.33
CA GLY A 85 -12.47 -9.49 14.42
C GLY A 85 -13.28 -8.35 15.02
N PHE A 86 -13.81 -8.57 16.23
CA PHE A 86 -14.59 -7.59 16.98
C PHE A 86 -13.88 -6.24 17.12
N ARG A 87 -12.60 -6.24 17.55
CA ARG A 87 -11.80 -5.00 17.69
C ARG A 87 -11.55 -4.28 16.35
N THR A 88 -11.48 -5.01 15.24
CA THR A 88 -11.33 -4.40 13.91
C THR A 88 -12.61 -3.65 13.53
N PHE A 89 -13.79 -4.25 13.71
CA PHE A 89 -15.07 -3.56 13.47
C PHE A 89 -15.34 -2.41 14.46
N ALA A 90 -14.96 -2.57 15.73
CA ALA A 90 -15.07 -1.50 16.74
C ALA A 90 -14.23 -0.25 16.41
N SER A 91 -13.21 -0.36 15.53
CA SER A 91 -12.42 0.79 15.09
C SER A 91 -13.12 1.69 14.05
N ILE A 92 -14.26 1.28 13.47
CA ILE A 92 -14.98 2.05 12.43
C ILE A 92 -15.28 3.51 12.87
N PRO A 93 -15.83 3.79 14.07
CA PRO A 93 -16.11 5.16 14.50
C PRO A 93 -14.84 5.95 14.85
N ALA A 94 -13.75 5.26 15.22
CA ALA A 94 -12.46 5.88 15.49
C ALA A 94 -11.78 6.32 14.18
N LEU A 95 -11.72 5.43 13.19
CA LEU A 95 -11.21 5.72 11.85
C LEU A 95 -12.05 6.81 11.16
N ALA A 96 -13.39 6.74 11.23
CA ALA A 96 -14.27 7.78 10.69
C ALA A 96 -14.18 9.14 11.43
N ARG A 97 -13.69 9.17 12.67
CA ARG A 97 -13.37 10.41 13.40
C ARG A 97 -11.99 10.95 12.99
N TYR A 98 -11.01 10.08 12.82
CA TYR A 98 -9.68 10.40 12.27
C TYR A 98 -9.81 11.04 10.87
N LEU A 99 -10.53 10.38 9.94
CA LEU A 99 -10.72 10.86 8.57
C LEU A 99 -11.35 12.26 8.52
N ARG A 100 -12.33 12.53 9.39
CA ARG A 100 -12.99 13.85 9.48
C ARG A 100 -12.12 14.96 10.07
N ARG A 101 -11.14 14.61 10.91
CA ARG A 101 -10.21 15.56 11.55
C ARG A 101 -9.04 15.91 10.64
N ASN A 102 -8.39 14.90 10.06
CA ASN A 102 -7.13 15.09 9.34
C ASN A 102 -7.35 15.25 7.82
N GLN A 103 -8.46 14.75 7.28
CA GLN A 103 -8.89 14.92 5.88
C GLN A 103 -7.83 14.56 4.82
N PRO A 104 -7.22 13.36 4.88
CA PRO A 104 -6.21 12.92 3.92
C PRO A 104 -6.71 12.95 2.48
N ASP A 105 -5.78 12.98 1.53
CA ASP A 105 -6.10 12.90 0.10
C ASP A 105 -6.65 11.53 -0.27
N VAL A 106 -6.05 10.48 0.30
CA VAL A 106 -6.42 9.08 0.06
C VAL A 106 -6.32 8.24 1.33
N LEU A 107 -7.29 7.34 1.50
CA LEU A 107 -7.25 6.23 2.43
C LEU A 107 -6.86 4.96 1.66
N LEU A 108 -5.64 4.47 1.89
CA LEU A 108 -5.15 3.19 1.40
C LEU A 108 -5.28 2.15 2.52
N SER A 109 -6.02 1.06 2.29
CA SER A 109 -5.97 -0.08 3.22
C SER A 109 -4.67 -0.88 3.03
N GLY A 110 -4.09 -1.40 4.10
CA GLY A 110 -2.81 -2.13 4.02
C GLY A 110 -2.94 -3.65 3.84
N ALA A 111 -4.10 -4.28 4.09
CA ALA A 111 -4.27 -5.73 3.95
C ALA A 111 -5.75 -6.16 3.87
N SER A 112 -6.05 -7.29 3.21
CA SER A 112 -7.42 -7.73 2.91
C SER A 112 -8.39 -7.75 4.11
N HIS A 113 -7.87 -8.04 5.31
CA HIS A 113 -8.67 -8.18 6.54
C HIS A 113 -9.15 -6.86 7.15
N VAL A 114 -8.64 -5.71 6.70
CA VAL A 114 -9.13 -4.37 7.11
C VAL A 114 -10.00 -3.68 6.05
N ASN A 115 -10.13 -4.24 4.85
CA ASN A 115 -10.77 -3.57 3.70
C ASN A 115 -12.23 -3.18 3.96
N LEU A 116 -13.06 -4.09 4.48
CA LEU A 116 -14.47 -3.78 4.78
C LEU A 116 -14.62 -2.71 5.88
N VAL A 117 -13.67 -2.65 6.81
CA VAL A 117 -13.64 -1.62 7.87
C VAL A 117 -13.19 -0.27 7.30
N ALA A 118 -12.25 -0.25 6.35
CA ALA A 118 -11.89 0.96 5.60
C ALA A 118 -13.10 1.51 4.83
N VAL A 119 -13.80 0.68 4.05
CA VAL A 119 -15.02 1.08 3.32
C VAL A 119 -16.09 1.62 4.27
N ALA A 120 -16.36 0.93 5.38
CA ALA A 120 -17.37 1.35 6.34
C ALA A 120 -17.02 2.68 7.03
N ALA A 121 -15.78 2.87 7.44
CA ALA A 121 -15.32 4.11 8.08
C ALA A 121 -15.26 5.28 7.09
N TRP A 122 -14.85 5.04 5.84
CA TRP A 122 -14.88 6.03 4.77
C TRP A 122 -16.31 6.49 4.47
N LYS A 123 -17.26 5.55 4.31
CA LYS A 123 -18.68 5.84 4.11
C LYS A 123 -19.31 6.57 5.31
N LEU A 124 -18.86 6.29 6.53
CA LEU A 124 -19.27 7.00 7.75
C LEU A 124 -18.64 8.40 7.88
N ALA A 125 -17.43 8.60 7.37
CA ALA A 125 -16.77 9.91 7.37
C ALA A 125 -17.46 10.91 6.42
N ARG A 126 -18.06 10.43 5.32
CA ARG A 126 -18.78 11.23 4.30
C ARG A 126 -17.94 12.41 3.78
N LEU A 127 -16.68 12.16 3.44
CA LEU A 127 -15.75 13.15 2.86
C LEU A 127 -15.27 12.73 1.45
N PRO A 128 -14.89 13.67 0.58
CA PRO A 128 -14.30 13.41 -0.75
C PRO A 128 -12.81 13.01 -0.62
N ILE A 129 -12.56 11.96 0.15
CA ILE A 129 -11.26 11.28 0.28
C ILE A 129 -11.27 10.14 -0.73
N ALA A 130 -10.18 9.91 -1.47
CA ALA A 130 -10.08 8.73 -2.33
C ALA A 130 -9.98 7.45 -1.48
N LEU A 131 -10.60 6.36 -1.92
CA LEU A 131 -10.54 5.06 -1.23
C LEU A 131 -9.87 4.02 -2.11
N VAL A 132 -8.71 3.54 -1.69
CA VAL A 132 -7.97 2.47 -2.38
C VAL A 132 -7.82 1.27 -1.45
N LEU A 133 -8.19 0.09 -1.93
CA LEU A 133 -8.14 -1.14 -1.14
C LEU A 133 -6.98 -2.03 -1.58
N ARG A 134 -6.12 -2.47 -0.65
CA ARG A 134 -5.08 -3.47 -0.95
C ARG A 134 -5.57 -4.88 -0.60
N ALA A 135 -5.41 -5.82 -1.52
CA ALA A 135 -5.69 -7.23 -1.31
C ALA A 135 -4.39 -8.05 -1.35
N SER A 136 -4.00 -8.59 -0.18
CA SER A 136 -2.69 -9.18 0.08
C SER A 136 -2.66 -10.71 0.12
N ASN A 137 -3.84 -11.35 0.06
CA ASN A 137 -4.07 -12.78 0.27
C ASN A 137 -5.17 -13.22 -0.70
N TYR A 138 -5.10 -14.47 -1.21
CA TYR A 138 -6.21 -15.21 -1.84
C TYR A 138 -7.49 -15.09 -0.97
N PRO A 139 -8.54 -14.32 -1.37
CA PRO A 139 -9.69 -14.09 -0.50
C PRO A 139 -10.48 -15.35 -0.10
N SER A 140 -10.49 -16.38 -0.93
CA SER A 140 -11.08 -17.68 -0.59
C SER A 140 -10.25 -18.43 0.46
N GLY A 141 -8.99 -18.71 0.13
CA GLY A 141 -8.20 -19.79 0.72
C GLY A 141 -8.87 -21.16 0.52
N ASN A 142 -8.25 -22.24 1.02
CA ASN A 142 -8.94 -23.52 1.08
C ASN A 142 -10.06 -23.45 2.14
N LEU A 143 -11.32 -23.29 1.70
CA LEU A 143 -12.50 -23.27 2.57
C LEU A 143 -12.65 -24.56 3.39
N ALA A 144 -12.31 -25.72 2.81
CA ALA A 144 -12.46 -27.00 3.49
C ALA A 144 -11.51 -27.12 4.69
N ALA A 145 -10.33 -26.48 4.64
CA ALA A 145 -9.35 -26.43 5.73
C ALA A 145 -9.79 -25.57 6.95
N PHE A 146 -11.01 -25.01 6.95
CA PHE A 146 -11.57 -24.28 8.10
C PHE A 146 -12.78 -25.01 8.72
N PRO A 147 -12.97 -24.93 10.06
CA PRO A 147 -14.15 -25.48 10.73
C PRO A 147 -15.48 -24.88 10.23
N PRO A 148 -16.62 -25.60 10.31
CA PRO A 148 -17.89 -25.18 9.71
C PRO A 148 -18.34 -23.75 10.03
N ALA A 149 -18.28 -23.33 11.30
CA ALA A 149 -18.63 -21.96 11.71
C ALA A 149 -17.74 -20.90 11.03
N GLN A 150 -16.46 -21.19 10.79
CA GLN A 150 -15.55 -20.30 10.08
C GLN A 150 -15.79 -20.30 8.57
N ARG A 151 -16.29 -21.42 7.98
CA ARG A 151 -16.74 -21.46 6.58
C ARG A 151 -17.92 -20.50 6.37
N LEU A 152 -18.91 -20.54 7.27
CA LEU A 152 -20.07 -19.63 7.21
C LEU A 152 -19.63 -18.16 7.31
N VAL A 153 -18.80 -17.80 8.29
CA VAL A 153 -18.25 -16.43 8.41
C VAL A 153 -17.50 -15.99 7.13
N ARG A 154 -16.76 -16.89 6.48
CA ARG A 154 -16.09 -16.60 5.20
C ARG A 154 -17.08 -16.36 4.06
N LEU A 155 -18.19 -17.12 3.99
CA LEU A 155 -19.25 -16.89 2.99
C LEU A 155 -19.94 -15.53 3.18
N TRP A 156 -20.24 -15.14 4.43
CA TRP A 156 -20.74 -13.79 4.74
C TRP A 156 -19.73 -12.70 4.35
N MET A 157 -18.45 -12.87 4.71
CA MET A 157 -17.39 -11.92 4.33
C MET A 157 -17.21 -11.79 2.80
N ARG A 158 -17.46 -12.86 2.03
CA ARG A 158 -17.50 -12.83 0.55
C ARG A 158 -18.71 -12.04 0.02
N ALA A 159 -19.89 -12.22 0.60
CA ALA A 159 -21.08 -11.42 0.24
C ALA A 159 -20.90 -9.93 0.56
N LEU A 160 -20.26 -9.61 1.70
CA LEU A 160 -19.86 -8.24 2.05
C LEU A 160 -18.81 -7.70 1.06
N ALA A 161 -17.81 -8.50 0.67
CA ALA A 161 -16.82 -8.09 -0.33
C ALA A 161 -17.49 -7.73 -1.67
N ARG A 162 -18.36 -8.60 -2.20
CA ARG A 162 -19.22 -8.33 -3.37
C ARG A 162 -19.94 -7.00 -3.28
N ARG A 163 -20.59 -6.71 -2.15
CA ARG A 163 -21.41 -5.49 -2.01
C ARG A 163 -20.61 -4.20 -1.83
N PHE A 164 -19.40 -4.28 -1.26
CA PHE A 164 -18.67 -3.12 -0.74
C PHE A 164 -17.32 -2.82 -1.41
N TYR A 165 -16.68 -3.78 -2.09
CA TYR A 165 -15.45 -3.51 -2.85
C TYR A 165 -15.69 -2.56 -4.05
N PRO A 166 -16.82 -2.65 -4.80
CA PRO A 166 -17.16 -1.69 -5.86
C PRO A 166 -17.40 -0.23 -5.41
N LEU A 167 -17.30 0.06 -4.11
CA LEU A 167 -17.34 1.44 -3.58
C LEU A 167 -15.96 2.12 -3.51
N ALA A 168 -14.88 1.38 -3.73
CA ALA A 168 -13.52 1.91 -3.81
C ALA A 168 -13.23 2.53 -5.19
N ASP A 169 -12.34 3.52 -5.23
CA ASP A 169 -11.84 4.14 -6.46
C ASP A 169 -10.90 3.18 -7.23
N LYS A 170 -10.12 2.37 -6.50
CA LYS A 170 -9.30 1.28 -7.07
C LYS A 170 -9.10 0.18 -6.03
N VAL A 171 -8.93 -1.06 -6.48
CA VAL A 171 -8.46 -2.20 -5.69
C VAL A 171 -7.10 -2.65 -6.23
N ILE A 172 -6.08 -2.67 -5.37
CA ILE A 172 -4.73 -3.11 -5.71
C ILE A 172 -4.55 -4.56 -5.24
N ALA A 173 -4.39 -5.48 -6.17
CA ALA A 173 -4.03 -6.88 -5.92
C ALA A 173 -2.50 -7.03 -5.91
N VAL A 174 -1.99 -7.92 -5.04
CA VAL A 174 -0.55 -8.22 -4.97
C VAL A 174 -0.06 -9.20 -6.04
N SER A 175 -0.94 -9.69 -6.90
CA SER A 175 -0.68 -10.76 -7.88
C SER A 175 -1.84 -10.86 -8.88
N GLN A 176 -1.58 -11.44 -10.06
CA GLN A 176 -2.58 -11.72 -11.07
C GLN A 176 -3.61 -12.75 -10.57
N GLY A 177 -3.16 -13.79 -9.85
CA GLY A 177 -4.07 -14.78 -9.25
C GLY A 177 -5.04 -14.17 -8.23
N VAL A 178 -4.59 -13.21 -7.40
CA VAL A 178 -5.49 -12.47 -6.49
C VAL A 178 -6.41 -11.53 -7.25
N ALA A 179 -5.98 -10.92 -8.36
CA ALA A 179 -6.83 -10.05 -9.17
C ALA A 179 -7.95 -10.81 -9.89
N ALA A 180 -7.62 -11.94 -10.51
CA ALA A 180 -8.58 -12.84 -11.13
C ALA A 180 -9.59 -13.38 -10.10
N GLU A 181 -9.12 -13.84 -8.94
CA GLU A 181 -10.01 -14.29 -7.87
C GLU A 181 -10.89 -13.15 -7.33
N LEU A 182 -10.39 -11.92 -7.23
CA LEU A 182 -11.18 -10.75 -6.81
C LEU A 182 -12.24 -10.37 -7.85
N SER A 183 -11.92 -10.38 -9.14
CA SER A 183 -12.90 -10.08 -10.19
C SER A 183 -14.01 -11.14 -10.18
N ALA A 184 -13.66 -12.43 -10.23
CA ALA A 184 -14.62 -13.54 -10.14
C ALA A 184 -15.41 -13.57 -8.81
N LEU A 185 -14.79 -13.12 -7.70
CA LEU A 185 -15.47 -13.01 -6.43
C LEU A 185 -16.44 -11.83 -6.38
N THR A 186 -16.06 -10.65 -6.87
CA THR A 186 -16.73 -9.37 -6.54
C THR A 186 -17.44 -8.69 -7.71
N GLY A 187 -17.24 -9.13 -8.95
CA GLY A 187 -17.75 -8.43 -10.14
C GLY A 187 -17.05 -7.09 -10.38
N LEU A 188 -15.77 -6.98 -10.03
CA LEU A 188 -14.96 -5.81 -10.33
C LEU A 188 -14.40 -5.88 -11.75
N ASP A 189 -14.65 -4.81 -12.50
CA ASP A 189 -14.08 -4.55 -13.83
C ASP A 189 -12.54 -4.48 -13.78
N ALA A 190 -11.88 -4.82 -14.90
CA ALA A 190 -10.42 -4.72 -15.02
C ALA A 190 -9.92 -3.29 -14.72
N GLU A 191 -10.64 -2.25 -15.14
CA GLU A 191 -10.29 -0.85 -14.85
C GLU A 191 -10.22 -0.52 -13.35
N ARG A 192 -10.92 -1.28 -12.50
CA ARG A 192 -10.95 -1.09 -11.04
C ARG A 192 -9.90 -1.93 -10.31
N LEU A 193 -9.20 -2.83 -11.01
CA LEU A 193 -8.22 -3.78 -10.45
C LEU A 193 -6.82 -3.49 -11.00
N GLU A 194 -5.90 -3.05 -10.13
CA GLU A 194 -4.48 -2.90 -10.48
C GLU A 194 -3.65 -4.03 -9.86
N VAL A 195 -2.74 -4.65 -10.62
CA VAL A 195 -1.79 -5.63 -10.07
C VAL A 195 -0.44 -4.99 -9.79
N ILE A 196 -0.17 -4.68 -8.52
CA ILE A 196 1.13 -4.21 -8.06
C ILE A 196 1.71 -5.23 -7.08
N TYR A 197 2.76 -5.91 -7.52
CA TYR A 197 3.48 -6.89 -6.71
C TYR A 197 4.01 -6.28 -5.40
N ASN A 198 4.31 -7.14 -4.42
CA ASN A 198 4.87 -6.70 -3.16
C ASN A 198 6.27 -6.07 -3.37
N PRO A 199 6.59 -4.94 -2.70
CA PRO A 199 7.96 -4.42 -2.66
C PRO A 199 8.85 -5.38 -1.82
N VAL A 200 9.78 -6.07 -2.48
CA VAL A 200 10.68 -7.03 -1.82
C VAL A 200 12.14 -6.70 -2.06
N PHE A 201 12.53 -6.48 -3.32
CA PHE A 201 13.93 -6.30 -3.70
C PHE A 201 14.36 -4.84 -3.56
N GLY A 202 15.45 -4.57 -2.83
CA GLY A 202 15.99 -3.22 -2.62
C GLY A 202 17.03 -3.18 -1.50
N PRO A 203 17.57 -1.99 -1.17
CA PRO A 203 18.78 -1.86 -0.35
C PRO A 203 18.69 -2.51 1.05
N GLU A 204 17.54 -2.45 1.72
CA GLU A 204 17.35 -3.11 3.03
C GLU A 204 17.34 -4.64 2.94
N LEU A 205 16.97 -5.23 1.78
CA LEU A 205 17.11 -6.67 1.55
C LEU A 205 18.55 -7.04 1.26
N GLU A 206 19.26 -6.27 0.43
CA GLU A 206 20.68 -6.51 0.10
C GLU A 206 21.54 -6.39 1.37
N ARG A 207 21.26 -5.39 2.23
CA ARG A 207 21.87 -5.23 3.56
C ARG A 207 21.58 -6.43 4.47
N GLN A 208 20.33 -6.90 4.53
CA GLN A 208 19.97 -8.10 5.32
C GLN A 208 20.53 -9.41 4.74
N LEU A 209 20.81 -9.48 3.44
CA LEU A 209 21.43 -10.63 2.79
C LEU A 209 22.93 -10.73 3.11
N ALA A 210 23.60 -9.57 3.26
CA ALA A 210 25.00 -9.47 3.67
C ALA A 210 25.22 -9.74 5.17
N GLU A 211 24.18 -9.77 6.00
CA GLU A 211 24.30 -10.14 7.42
C GLU A 211 24.91 -11.57 7.57
N PRO A 212 25.76 -11.81 8.58
CA PRO A 212 26.32 -13.13 8.83
C PRO A 212 25.24 -14.12 9.27
N LEU A 213 25.46 -15.41 8.98
CA LEU A 213 24.65 -16.47 9.57
C LEU A 213 24.99 -16.57 11.08
N PRO A 214 24.01 -16.81 11.99
CA PRO A 214 24.32 -16.98 13.40
C PRO A 214 25.31 -18.14 13.65
N PRO A 215 26.26 -18.02 14.60
CA PRO A 215 27.20 -19.09 14.92
C PRO A 215 26.51 -20.43 15.20
N HIS A 216 27.10 -21.51 14.69
CA HIS A 216 26.62 -22.90 14.82
C HIS A 216 25.21 -23.21 14.26
N ALA A 217 24.52 -22.25 13.63
CA ALA A 217 23.21 -22.45 13.00
C ALA A 217 23.22 -23.61 11.99
N LEU A 218 24.23 -23.59 11.11
CA LEU A 218 24.55 -24.59 10.10
C LEU A 218 26.08 -24.74 10.07
N PRO A 219 26.65 -25.96 9.95
CA PRO A 219 28.08 -26.12 9.75
C PRO A 219 28.50 -25.64 8.34
N GLU A 220 29.79 -25.33 8.19
CA GLU A 220 30.39 -24.82 6.96
C GLU A 220 30.61 -25.94 5.92
N ASP A 221 30.77 -27.18 6.37
CA ASP A 221 30.77 -28.39 5.56
C ASP A 221 29.61 -29.35 5.90
N GLY A 222 29.26 -30.20 4.93
CA GLY A 222 28.31 -31.30 5.10
C GLY A 222 27.26 -31.41 3.98
N PRO A 223 26.22 -32.24 4.19
CA PRO A 223 25.21 -32.53 3.18
C PRO A 223 24.35 -31.32 2.78
N PRO A 224 23.80 -31.30 1.55
CA PRO A 224 22.98 -30.22 1.02
C PRO A 224 21.78 -29.87 1.90
N ILE A 225 21.44 -28.58 1.89
CA ILE A 225 20.47 -27.98 2.82
C ILE A 225 19.20 -27.60 2.07
N VAL A 226 18.12 -28.31 2.40
CA VAL A 226 16.74 -28.01 2.01
C VAL A 226 16.15 -27.05 3.04
N LEU A 227 15.67 -25.88 2.62
CA LEU A 227 15.19 -24.82 3.51
C LEU A 227 13.70 -24.54 3.31
N GLY A 228 12.90 -24.69 4.36
CA GLY A 228 11.52 -24.20 4.42
C GLY A 228 11.42 -22.97 5.34
N CYS A 229 10.64 -21.96 4.98
CA CYS A 229 10.42 -20.77 5.81
C CYS A 229 8.94 -20.34 5.84
N GLY A 230 8.35 -20.25 7.03
CA GLY A 230 6.97 -19.79 7.21
C GLY A 230 6.35 -20.14 8.55
N THR A 231 5.19 -19.55 8.86
CA THR A 231 4.43 -19.87 10.08
C THR A 231 3.85 -21.29 10.00
N PHE A 232 4.02 -22.11 11.04
CA PHE A 232 3.57 -23.51 11.04
C PHE A 232 2.05 -23.62 11.20
N LYS A 233 1.36 -23.49 10.07
CA LYS A 233 -0.11 -23.47 9.91
C LYS A 233 -0.50 -24.31 8.69
N PRO A 234 -1.76 -24.80 8.59
CA PRO A 234 -2.19 -25.65 7.49
C PRO A 234 -1.89 -25.07 6.09
N GLN A 235 -2.01 -23.75 5.91
CA GLN A 235 -1.65 -23.06 4.66
C GLN A 235 -0.25 -23.38 4.14
N LYS A 236 0.73 -23.61 5.01
CA LYS A 236 2.12 -23.84 4.63
C LYS A 236 2.48 -25.30 4.36
N ASP A 237 1.60 -26.23 4.77
CA ASP A 237 1.76 -27.68 4.65
C ASP A 237 3.22 -28.18 4.67
N PHE A 238 3.87 -27.95 5.81
CA PHE A 238 5.18 -28.51 6.09
C PHE A 238 5.16 -30.03 6.28
N ALA A 239 3.98 -30.67 6.36
CA ALA A 239 3.87 -32.12 6.43
C ALA A 239 4.26 -32.75 5.08
N THR A 240 3.71 -32.24 3.97
CA THR A 240 4.11 -32.62 2.61
C THR A 240 5.61 -32.39 2.36
N LEU A 241 6.21 -31.32 2.91
CA LEU A 241 7.67 -31.10 2.80
C LEU A 241 8.48 -32.13 3.60
N ILE A 242 8.04 -32.50 4.81
CA ILE A 242 8.69 -33.55 5.61
C ILE A 242 8.59 -34.91 4.91
N ASP A 243 7.44 -35.24 4.31
CA ASP A 243 7.24 -36.48 3.55
C ASP A 243 8.08 -36.53 2.26
N ALA A 244 8.20 -35.39 1.57
CA ALA A 244 9.08 -35.26 0.41
C ALA A 244 10.55 -35.44 0.82
N PHE A 245 10.97 -34.79 1.91
CA PHE A 245 12.32 -34.92 2.44
C PHE A 245 12.64 -36.35 2.90
N ALA A 246 11.66 -37.08 3.45
CA ALA A 246 11.78 -38.51 3.79
C ALA A 246 12.12 -39.40 2.57
N ARG A 247 11.80 -38.94 1.35
CA ARG A 247 12.16 -39.59 0.08
C ARG A 247 13.51 -39.09 -0.46
N VAL A 248 13.85 -37.82 -0.24
CA VAL A 248 15.16 -37.23 -0.59
C VAL A 248 16.30 -37.94 0.15
N VAL A 249 16.20 -38.10 1.48
CA VAL A 249 17.29 -38.72 2.28
C VAL A 249 17.54 -40.19 1.97
N ARG A 250 16.58 -40.89 1.34
CA ARG A 250 16.74 -42.27 0.84
C ARG A 250 17.51 -42.34 -0.49
N ARG A 251 17.84 -41.19 -1.10
CA ARG A 251 18.56 -41.10 -2.37
C ARG A 251 19.93 -40.43 -2.21
N LEU A 252 20.06 -39.44 -1.32
CA LEU A 252 21.33 -38.83 -0.96
C LEU A 252 21.26 -38.21 0.45
N PRO A 253 22.36 -38.19 1.23
CA PRO A 253 22.40 -37.51 2.52
C PRO A 253 22.07 -36.02 2.38
N ALA A 254 21.05 -35.55 3.09
CA ALA A 254 20.56 -34.17 3.03
C ALA A 254 20.14 -33.69 4.43
N ARG A 255 19.96 -32.38 4.60
CA ARG A 255 19.40 -31.77 5.83
C ARG A 255 18.20 -30.88 5.50
N LEU A 256 17.14 -30.96 6.29
CA LEU A 256 15.97 -30.08 6.22
C LEU A 256 16.01 -29.07 7.36
N VAL A 257 15.79 -27.81 7.05
CA VAL A 257 15.76 -26.72 8.03
C VAL A 257 14.41 -26.01 7.89
N LEU A 258 13.61 -26.01 8.97
CA LEU A 258 12.29 -25.39 8.99
C LEU A 258 12.30 -24.15 9.87
N LEU A 259 12.40 -22.98 9.25
CA LEU A 259 12.39 -21.67 9.90
C LEU A 259 10.96 -21.19 10.14
N GLY A 260 10.64 -20.89 11.39
CA GLY A 260 9.34 -20.42 11.82
C GLY A 260 8.84 -21.11 13.08
N ASP A 261 7.61 -20.78 13.46
CA ASP A 261 6.88 -21.46 14.52
C ASP A 261 5.37 -21.34 14.26
N GLY A 262 4.53 -22.04 15.02
CA GLY A 262 3.08 -22.01 14.91
C GLY A 262 2.39 -23.24 15.51
N PRO A 263 1.04 -23.26 15.52
CA PRO A 263 0.26 -24.29 16.21
C PRO A 263 0.49 -25.73 15.71
N LEU A 264 1.07 -25.93 14.51
CA LEU A 264 1.40 -27.27 14.02
C LEU A 264 2.77 -27.80 14.50
N ARG A 265 3.58 -27.01 15.23
CA ARG A 265 4.93 -27.40 15.64
C ARG A 265 5.01 -28.80 16.27
N PRO A 266 4.19 -29.16 17.28
CA PRO A 266 4.30 -30.48 17.92
C PRO A 266 3.95 -31.64 16.97
N ALA A 267 3.03 -31.41 16.03
CA ALA A 267 2.63 -32.41 15.04
C ALA A 267 3.70 -32.61 13.95
N LEU A 268 4.40 -31.54 13.55
CA LEU A 268 5.53 -31.62 12.62
C LEU A 268 6.72 -32.35 13.26
N GLU A 269 7.06 -32.02 14.50
CA GLU A 269 8.11 -32.70 15.26
C GLU A 269 7.77 -34.19 15.53
N ALA A 270 6.51 -34.51 15.79
CA ALA A 270 6.05 -35.90 15.90
C ALA A 270 6.18 -36.66 14.56
N ARG A 271 5.83 -36.03 13.43
CA ARG A 271 5.98 -36.61 12.08
C ARG A 271 7.45 -36.89 11.75
N VAL A 272 8.35 -35.98 12.09
CA VAL A 272 9.81 -36.15 11.93
C VAL A 272 10.31 -37.36 12.72
N ARG A 273 9.88 -37.54 13.98
CA ARG A 273 10.22 -38.73 14.78
C ARG A 273 9.67 -40.02 14.17
N ALA A 274 8.39 -40.03 13.77
CA ALA A 274 7.74 -41.21 13.18
C ALA A 274 8.36 -41.66 11.85
N LEU A 275 9.03 -40.76 11.13
CA LEU A 275 9.74 -41.05 9.87
C LEU A 275 11.25 -41.35 10.07
N GLY A 276 11.76 -41.36 11.31
CA GLY A 276 13.18 -41.60 11.61
C GLY A 276 14.10 -40.42 11.26
N LEU A 277 13.57 -39.21 11.06
CA LEU A 277 14.30 -38.07 10.49
C LEU A 277 14.91 -37.12 11.54
N ALA A 278 14.96 -37.51 12.81
CA ALA A 278 15.27 -36.62 13.94
C ALA A 278 16.64 -35.91 13.84
N GLU A 279 17.66 -36.57 13.30
CA GLU A 279 19.00 -35.98 13.12
C GLU A 279 19.13 -35.14 11.85
N SER A 280 18.25 -35.38 10.87
CA SER A 280 18.28 -34.75 9.54
C SER A 280 17.39 -33.51 9.44
N VAL A 281 16.47 -33.28 10.38
CA VAL A 281 15.51 -32.16 10.36
C VAL A 281 15.70 -31.25 11.57
N ARG A 282 15.98 -29.96 11.33
CA ARG A 282 16.12 -28.93 12.37
C ARG A 282 14.92 -27.97 12.38
N PHE A 283 14.49 -27.59 13.57
CA PHE A 283 13.48 -26.54 13.83
C PHE A 283 14.07 -25.37 14.64
N PRO A 284 14.81 -24.43 14.03
CA PRO A 284 15.41 -23.28 14.75
C PRO A 284 14.41 -22.30 15.38
N GLY A 285 13.10 -22.49 15.17
CA GLY A 285 12.07 -21.57 15.65
C GLY A 285 11.96 -20.32 14.77
N PHE A 286 11.42 -19.23 15.34
CA PHE A 286 11.25 -17.97 14.63
C PHE A 286 12.58 -17.22 14.45
N VAL A 287 13.06 -17.16 13.20
CA VAL A 287 14.21 -16.35 12.80
C VAL A 287 13.74 -14.99 12.28
N LEU A 288 14.34 -13.90 12.75
CA LEU A 288 13.96 -12.52 12.37
C LEU A 288 14.34 -12.18 10.92
N ASN A 289 15.55 -12.56 10.51
CA ASN A 289 16.10 -12.42 9.15
C ASN A 289 16.45 -13.81 8.56
N PRO A 290 15.68 -14.33 7.59
CA PRO A 290 15.96 -15.61 6.95
C PRO A 290 16.97 -15.52 5.79
N LEU A 291 17.36 -14.33 5.34
CA LEU A 291 18.17 -14.16 4.11
C LEU A 291 19.57 -14.80 4.21
N PRO A 292 20.31 -14.74 5.34
CA PRO A 292 21.57 -15.47 5.48
C PRO A 292 21.41 -17.00 5.43
N TRP A 293 20.24 -17.52 5.84
CA TRP A 293 19.93 -18.94 5.71
C TRP A 293 19.61 -19.32 4.27
N MET A 294 18.85 -18.48 3.55
CA MET A 294 18.60 -18.66 2.11
C MET A 294 19.90 -18.60 1.31
N ARG A 295 20.80 -17.67 1.62
CA ARG A 295 22.15 -17.56 1.03
C ARG A 295 23.03 -18.80 1.23
N ARG A 296 22.73 -19.63 2.24
CA ARG A 296 23.46 -20.86 2.59
C ARG A 296 22.72 -22.14 2.17
N ALA A 297 21.45 -22.06 1.77
CA ALA A 297 20.64 -23.22 1.42
C ALA A 297 20.89 -23.66 -0.03
N SER A 298 20.99 -24.97 -0.23
CA SER A 298 21.14 -25.59 -1.55
C SER A 298 19.83 -25.52 -2.36
N VAL A 299 18.68 -25.53 -1.67
CA VAL A 299 17.36 -25.30 -2.28
C VAL A 299 16.36 -24.78 -1.25
N PHE A 300 15.63 -23.73 -1.60
CA PHE A 300 14.47 -23.23 -0.86
C PHE A 300 13.18 -23.92 -1.34
N VAL A 301 12.32 -24.33 -0.40
CA VAL A 301 11.08 -25.06 -0.72
C VAL A 301 9.83 -24.40 -0.13
N LEU A 302 8.87 -24.11 -1.02
CA LEU A 302 7.53 -23.63 -0.67
C LEU A 302 6.48 -24.72 -0.89
N SER A 303 6.12 -25.45 0.16
CA SER A 303 5.09 -26.51 0.13
C SER A 303 3.66 -26.02 0.40
N SER A 304 3.32 -24.78 0.03
CA SER A 304 2.09 -24.11 0.50
C SER A 304 0.83 -24.55 -0.27
N LEU A 305 -0.33 -24.54 0.40
CA LEU A 305 -1.62 -24.94 -0.17
C LEU A 305 -2.35 -23.82 -0.91
N TRP A 306 -2.06 -22.55 -0.59
CA TRP A 306 -2.53 -21.33 -1.28
C TRP A 306 -1.70 -20.13 -0.83
N GLU A 307 -1.55 -19.11 -1.68
CA GLU A 307 -0.76 -17.92 -1.35
C GLU A 307 -1.38 -16.61 -1.88
N GLY A 308 -0.80 -15.48 -1.47
CA GLY A 308 -1.09 -14.19 -2.13
C GLY A 308 -0.03 -13.94 -3.21
N LEU A 309 1.07 -13.35 -2.76
CA LEU A 309 2.36 -13.34 -3.45
C LEU A 309 3.43 -13.68 -2.39
N PRO A 310 3.97 -14.90 -2.37
CA PRO A 310 4.81 -15.38 -1.27
C PRO A 310 6.20 -14.72 -1.28
N GLY A 311 6.34 -13.64 -0.52
CA GLY A 311 7.58 -12.86 -0.42
C GLY A 311 8.84 -13.67 -0.09
N VAL A 312 8.70 -14.79 0.63
CA VAL A 312 9.81 -15.71 0.94
C VAL A 312 10.43 -16.39 -0.29
N VAL A 313 9.67 -16.55 -1.39
CA VAL A 313 10.21 -17.04 -2.67
C VAL A 313 11.05 -15.95 -3.33
N ILE A 314 10.58 -14.71 -3.30
CA ILE A 314 11.31 -13.56 -3.86
C ILE A 314 12.58 -13.28 -3.03
N GLU A 315 12.53 -13.47 -1.70
CA GLU A 315 13.68 -13.41 -0.80
C GLU A 315 14.69 -14.53 -1.11
N ALA A 316 14.26 -15.75 -1.43
CA ALA A 316 15.14 -16.85 -1.86
C ALA A 316 15.79 -16.56 -3.24
N LEU A 317 15.01 -16.10 -4.22
CA LEU A 317 15.53 -15.67 -5.52
C LEU A 317 16.56 -14.54 -5.38
N ALA A 318 16.28 -13.54 -4.54
CA ALA A 318 17.19 -12.43 -4.25
C ALA A 318 18.47 -12.87 -3.51
N ALA A 319 18.42 -13.96 -2.75
CA ALA A 319 19.62 -14.59 -2.20
C ALA A 319 20.46 -15.31 -3.26
N GLY A 320 19.88 -15.65 -4.42
CA GLY A 320 20.46 -16.57 -5.40
C GLY A 320 20.24 -18.04 -5.06
N CYS A 321 19.26 -18.35 -4.20
CA CYS A 321 18.95 -19.71 -3.75
C CYS A 321 17.96 -20.39 -4.73
N PRO A 322 18.26 -21.58 -5.27
CA PRO A 322 17.34 -22.34 -6.10
C PRO A 322 15.98 -22.58 -5.42
N VAL A 323 14.89 -22.53 -6.19
CA VAL A 323 13.52 -22.68 -5.66
C VAL A 323 12.83 -23.92 -6.21
N VAL A 324 12.18 -24.67 -5.33
CA VAL A 324 11.08 -25.58 -5.64
C VAL A 324 9.82 -25.08 -4.93
N ALA A 325 8.69 -25.00 -5.64
CA ALA A 325 7.43 -24.56 -5.07
C ALA A 325 6.26 -25.43 -5.54
N THR A 326 5.25 -25.57 -4.69
CA THR A 326 3.93 -25.99 -5.13
C THR A 326 3.31 -24.94 -6.05
N ASP A 327 2.67 -25.37 -7.14
CA ASP A 327 1.83 -24.55 -8.01
C ASP A 327 0.48 -24.28 -7.33
N CYS A 328 0.53 -23.66 -6.15
CA CYS A 328 -0.66 -23.36 -5.37
C CYS A 328 -1.32 -22.07 -5.85
N PRO A 329 -2.65 -21.91 -5.64
CA PRO A 329 -3.38 -20.77 -6.16
C PRO A 329 -2.78 -19.42 -5.75
N SER A 330 -2.48 -18.61 -6.76
CA SER A 330 -1.81 -17.29 -6.74
C SER A 330 -0.38 -17.25 -6.18
N GLY A 331 0.54 -16.67 -6.96
CA GLY A 331 1.86 -16.24 -6.48
C GLY A 331 3.05 -17.06 -7.01
N PRO A 332 3.24 -18.35 -6.65
CA PRO A 332 4.45 -19.10 -7.01
C PRO A 332 4.75 -19.12 -8.50
N ARG A 333 3.75 -19.47 -9.33
CA ARG A 333 3.82 -19.47 -10.80
C ARG A 333 4.23 -18.13 -11.39
N GLU A 334 3.63 -17.05 -10.88
CA GLU A 334 3.94 -15.68 -11.32
C GLU A 334 5.38 -15.29 -10.95
N ILE A 335 5.84 -15.64 -9.74
CA ILE A 335 7.21 -15.33 -9.28
C ILE A 335 8.24 -16.13 -10.09
N LEU A 336 8.02 -17.42 -10.29
CA LEU A 336 8.95 -18.31 -10.99
C LEU A 336 8.82 -18.25 -12.52
N ALA A 337 7.93 -17.40 -13.04
CA ALA A 337 7.61 -17.25 -14.47
C ALA A 337 7.35 -18.61 -15.14
N ASP A 338 6.26 -19.26 -14.71
CA ASP A 338 5.77 -20.55 -15.23
C ASP A 338 6.78 -21.71 -15.17
N GLY A 339 7.77 -21.59 -14.28
CA GLY A 339 8.78 -22.61 -13.99
C GLY A 339 10.20 -22.22 -14.40
N ARG A 340 10.37 -21.14 -15.19
CA ARG A 340 11.66 -20.71 -15.73
C ARG A 340 12.73 -20.41 -14.68
N PHE A 341 12.34 -19.96 -13.48
CA PHE A 341 13.26 -19.59 -12.39
C PHE A 341 13.15 -20.49 -11.15
N GLY A 342 12.53 -21.66 -11.28
CA GLY A 342 12.36 -22.62 -10.17
C GLY A 342 11.20 -23.57 -10.42
N ARG A 343 11.30 -24.80 -9.90
CA ARG A 343 10.38 -25.88 -10.28
C ARG A 343 9.01 -25.73 -9.62
N LEU A 344 7.96 -25.98 -10.40
CA LEU A 344 6.56 -25.99 -9.95
C LEU A 344 6.06 -27.44 -9.88
N VAL A 345 5.41 -27.82 -8.78
CA VAL A 345 4.86 -29.18 -8.55
C VAL A 345 3.41 -29.14 -8.04
N PRO A 346 2.61 -30.21 -8.18
CA PRO A 346 1.24 -30.26 -7.67
C PRO A 346 1.16 -30.03 -6.15
N VAL A 347 0.08 -29.40 -5.69
CA VAL A 347 -0.19 -29.14 -4.27
C VAL A 347 -0.43 -30.46 -3.52
N GLY A 348 0.31 -30.69 -2.42
CA GLY A 348 0.20 -31.89 -1.60
C GLY A 348 0.95 -33.12 -2.16
N ASP A 349 1.56 -33.02 -3.35
CA ASP A 349 2.30 -34.14 -3.93
C ASP A 349 3.74 -34.19 -3.39
N ALA A 350 3.91 -34.93 -2.30
CA ALA A 350 5.21 -35.21 -1.70
C ALA A 350 6.13 -36.10 -2.58
N ALA A 351 5.67 -36.64 -3.71
CA ALA A 351 6.50 -37.43 -4.63
C ALA A 351 7.10 -36.53 -5.71
N ALA A 352 6.26 -35.74 -6.39
CA ALA A 352 6.73 -34.69 -7.31
C ALA A 352 7.62 -33.67 -6.58
N LEU A 353 7.27 -33.27 -5.36
CA LEU A 353 8.09 -32.36 -4.55
C LEU A 353 9.48 -32.95 -4.23
N ALA A 354 9.56 -34.25 -3.93
CA ALA A 354 10.84 -34.93 -3.68
C ALA A 354 11.69 -35.05 -4.95
N ALA A 355 11.09 -35.41 -6.08
CA ALA A 355 11.76 -35.48 -7.37
C ALA A 355 12.30 -34.11 -7.81
N ALA A 356 11.49 -33.05 -7.67
CA ALA A 356 11.90 -31.69 -7.98
C ALA A 356 13.01 -31.17 -7.05
N ILE A 357 13.03 -31.55 -5.76
CA ILE A 357 14.15 -31.26 -4.87
C ILE A 357 15.42 -31.96 -5.37
N LEU A 358 15.38 -33.27 -5.64
CA LEU A 358 16.55 -34.04 -6.09
C LEU A 358 17.13 -33.50 -7.40
N ASP A 359 16.28 -33.22 -8.39
CA ASP A 359 16.69 -32.67 -9.69
C ASP A 359 17.16 -31.20 -9.59
N THR A 360 16.70 -30.42 -8.61
CA THR A 360 17.26 -29.07 -8.33
C THR A 360 18.61 -29.12 -7.61
N LEU A 361 18.84 -30.16 -6.79
CA LEU A 361 20.15 -30.39 -6.15
C LEU A 361 21.19 -30.94 -7.13
N ALA A 362 20.76 -31.74 -8.12
CA ALA A 362 21.63 -32.23 -9.19
C ALA A 362 21.90 -31.17 -10.27
N ASN A 363 20.87 -30.41 -10.66
CA ASN A 363 20.92 -29.39 -11.70
C ASN A 363 20.54 -28.00 -11.13
N PRO A 364 21.43 -27.35 -10.36
CA PRO A 364 21.16 -26.04 -9.78
C PRO A 364 21.14 -24.94 -10.87
N PRO A 365 20.11 -24.07 -10.90
CA PRO A 365 20.06 -22.91 -11.81
C PRO A 365 21.07 -21.82 -11.43
N ASP A 366 21.45 -21.00 -12.41
CA ASP A 366 22.35 -19.85 -12.22
C ASP A 366 21.82 -18.85 -11.15
N PRO A 367 22.57 -18.62 -10.05
CA PRO A 367 22.20 -17.65 -9.01
C PRO A 367 22.07 -16.21 -9.50
N ALA A 368 22.76 -15.79 -10.58
CA ALA A 368 22.64 -14.43 -11.11
C ALA A 368 21.27 -14.20 -11.77
N GLY A 369 20.83 -15.11 -12.65
CA GLY A 369 19.51 -15.11 -13.26
C GLY A 369 18.36 -15.18 -12.24
N LEU A 370 18.54 -15.89 -11.12
CA LEU A 370 17.57 -15.87 -10.01
C LEU A 370 17.48 -14.48 -9.36
N ARG A 371 18.62 -13.82 -9.12
CA ARG A 371 18.67 -12.48 -8.51
C ARG A 371 18.07 -11.42 -9.43
N ASP A 372 18.36 -11.48 -10.72
CA ASP A 372 17.77 -10.56 -11.70
C ASP A 372 16.26 -10.78 -11.86
N ARG A 373 15.77 -12.02 -11.73
CA ARG A 373 14.32 -12.26 -11.62
C ARG A 373 13.72 -11.58 -10.38
N ALA A 374 14.43 -11.54 -9.26
CA ALA A 374 13.97 -10.87 -8.04
C ALA A 374 13.86 -9.34 -8.21
N ARG A 375 14.65 -8.71 -9.08
CA ARG A 375 14.57 -7.26 -9.38
C ARG A 375 13.20 -6.83 -9.93
N ALA A 376 12.44 -7.74 -10.55
CA ALA A 376 11.06 -7.46 -10.97
C ALA A 376 10.09 -7.17 -9.81
N PHE A 377 10.54 -7.37 -8.57
CA PHE A 377 9.83 -7.08 -7.32
C PHE A 377 10.50 -5.90 -6.57
N ALA A 378 11.13 -4.99 -7.31
CA ALA A 378 11.80 -3.80 -6.80
C ALA A 378 10.87 -2.93 -5.95
N VAL A 379 11.44 -2.44 -4.84
CA VAL A 379 10.77 -1.54 -3.88
C VAL A 379 10.29 -0.28 -4.58
N ASP A 380 11.16 0.43 -5.30
CA ASP A 380 10.84 1.69 -5.97
C ASP A 380 9.79 1.56 -7.07
N THR A 381 9.96 0.60 -7.99
CA THR A 381 8.98 0.34 -9.06
C THR A 381 7.59 0.03 -8.50
N ALA A 382 7.50 -0.66 -7.36
CA ALA A 382 6.23 -0.85 -6.68
C ALA A 382 5.70 0.47 -6.10
N ILE A 383 6.51 1.22 -5.35
CA ILE A 383 6.11 2.51 -4.74
C ILE A 383 5.60 3.49 -5.81
N ASP A 384 6.31 3.66 -6.91
CA ASP A 384 5.96 4.60 -7.98
C ASP A 384 4.65 4.21 -8.68
N ARG A 385 4.41 2.90 -8.88
CA ARG A 385 3.11 2.42 -9.36
C ARG A 385 1.99 2.63 -8.34
N TYR A 386 2.24 2.43 -7.04
CA TYR A 386 1.25 2.78 -6.00
C TYR A 386 0.92 4.28 -6.08
N LEU A 387 1.92 5.17 -6.11
CA LEU A 387 1.71 6.61 -6.19
C LEU A 387 0.95 7.03 -7.46
N SER A 388 1.25 6.44 -8.62
CA SER A 388 0.50 6.68 -9.86
C SER A 388 -1.00 6.34 -9.72
N VAL A 389 -1.32 5.22 -9.06
CA VAL A 389 -2.72 4.85 -8.75
C VAL A 389 -3.36 5.84 -7.78
N LEU A 390 -2.67 6.20 -6.69
CA LEU A 390 -3.20 7.16 -5.71
C LEU A 390 -3.48 8.51 -6.38
N ASP A 391 -2.59 9.01 -7.25
CA ASP A 391 -2.77 10.25 -7.99
C ASP A 391 -4.01 10.25 -8.88
N GLY A 392 -4.26 9.16 -9.63
CA GLY A 392 -5.46 9.01 -10.44
C GLY A 392 -6.73 9.10 -9.59
N CYS A 393 -6.77 8.35 -8.48
CA CYS A 393 -7.91 8.35 -7.56
C CYS A 393 -8.12 9.71 -6.88
N ILE A 394 -7.05 10.41 -6.48
CA ILE A 394 -7.12 11.74 -5.86
C ILE A 394 -7.67 12.77 -6.86
N ARG A 395 -7.17 12.79 -8.11
CA ARG A 395 -7.65 13.69 -9.16
C ARG A 395 -9.13 13.51 -9.46
N ALA A 396 -9.61 12.26 -9.54
CA ALA A 396 -11.03 11.94 -9.72
C ALA A 396 -11.95 12.51 -8.61
N ARG A 397 -11.42 12.77 -7.41
CA ARG A 397 -12.18 13.37 -6.29
C ARG A 397 -12.10 14.90 -6.21
N VAL A 398 -11.30 15.58 -7.03
CA VAL A 398 -11.16 17.06 -7.02
C VAL A 398 -12.48 17.80 -7.23
N PRO A 399 -13.37 17.44 -8.18
CA PRO A 399 -14.65 18.13 -8.35
C PRO A 399 -15.53 18.07 -7.09
N ALA A 400 -15.55 16.92 -6.40
CA ALA A 400 -16.29 16.72 -5.16
C ALA A 400 -15.67 17.45 -3.95
N ARG A 401 -14.39 17.84 -4.02
CA ARG A 401 -13.73 18.74 -3.05
C ARG A 401 -14.14 20.18 -3.29
N LEU A 402 -14.00 20.66 -4.53
CA LEU A 402 -14.36 22.02 -4.94
C LEU A 402 -15.84 22.32 -4.69
N ALA A 403 -16.73 21.34 -4.93
CA ALA A 403 -18.17 21.48 -4.68
C ALA A 403 -18.54 21.67 -3.19
N ARG A 404 -17.63 21.40 -2.25
CA ARG A 404 -17.84 21.53 -0.79
C ARG A 404 -17.21 22.77 -0.18
N ILE A 405 -16.43 23.53 -0.94
CA ILE A 405 -16.05 24.88 -0.53
C ILE A 405 -17.36 25.69 -0.55
N PRO A 406 -17.79 26.30 0.57
CA PRO A 406 -19.02 27.07 0.58
C PRO A 406 -18.87 28.23 -0.43
N PRO A 407 -19.92 28.58 -1.19
CA PRO A 407 -19.87 29.75 -2.05
C PRO A 407 -19.53 30.96 -1.19
N TRP A 408 -18.62 31.81 -1.68
CA TRP A 408 -18.22 33.02 -0.96
C TRP A 408 -19.48 33.85 -0.67
N PRO A 409 -19.69 34.33 0.57
CA PRO A 409 -20.90 35.06 0.93
C PRO A 409 -20.86 36.48 0.34
N ILE A 410 -21.18 36.58 -0.96
CA ILE A 410 -21.52 37.82 -1.65
C ILE A 410 -22.84 38.32 -1.04
N ARG A 411 -22.73 39.05 0.08
CA ARG A 411 -23.86 39.38 0.97
C ARG A 411 -24.67 40.61 0.54
N ARG A 412 -24.35 41.20 -0.61
CA ARG A 412 -25.15 42.16 -1.37
C ARG A 412 -24.90 41.93 -2.88
N PRO A 413 -25.85 42.27 -3.76
CA PRO A 413 -25.52 42.53 -5.16
C PRO A 413 -24.45 43.62 -5.26
N LEU A 414 -23.44 43.43 -6.13
CA LEU A 414 -22.40 44.44 -6.38
C LEU A 414 -22.94 45.75 -7.00
N ALA A 415 -24.23 45.80 -7.35
CA ALA A 415 -24.92 46.99 -7.85
C ALA A 415 -25.33 48.01 -6.75
N GLU A 416 -25.31 47.63 -5.47
CA GLU A 416 -25.76 48.48 -4.34
C GLU A 416 -24.64 48.82 -3.35
N THR A 417 -23.39 48.57 -3.73
CA THR A 417 -22.21 49.08 -3.01
C THR A 417 -21.60 50.21 -3.81
N SER A 418 -21.81 51.45 -3.35
CA SER A 418 -20.89 52.55 -3.69
C SER A 418 -19.47 52.20 -3.24
N ASP A 419 -18.45 52.88 -3.78
CA ASP A 419 -17.04 52.45 -3.66
C ASP A 419 -16.58 52.24 -2.21
N ALA A 420 -17.03 53.07 -1.27
CA ALA A 420 -16.76 52.93 0.17
C ALA A 420 -17.25 51.59 0.77
N GLY A 421 -18.24 50.93 0.17
CA GLY A 421 -18.72 49.60 0.56
C GLY A 421 -17.74 48.47 0.22
N ILE A 422 -16.92 48.65 -0.81
CA ILE A 422 -15.84 47.71 -1.17
C ILE A 422 -14.72 47.81 -0.13
N ASP A 423 -14.32 49.04 0.23
CA ASP A 423 -13.33 49.28 1.29
C ASP A 423 -13.81 48.79 2.67
N TYR A 424 -15.10 48.86 2.99
CA TYR A 424 -15.63 48.30 4.24
C TYR A 424 -15.44 46.77 4.33
N VAL A 425 -15.62 46.05 3.22
CA VAL A 425 -15.43 44.59 3.17
C VAL A 425 -13.94 44.23 3.27
N LEU A 426 -13.05 45.03 2.68
CA LEU A 426 -11.60 44.83 2.76
C LEU A 426 -11.03 45.21 4.14
N GLY A 427 -11.49 46.32 4.73
CA GLY A 427 -10.98 46.87 5.98
C GLY A 427 -11.21 46.00 7.21
N ARG A 428 -12.29 45.21 7.25
CA ARG A 428 -12.62 44.35 8.40
C ARG A 428 -11.74 43.09 8.56
N LEU A 429 -10.71 42.93 7.73
CA LEU A 429 -9.66 41.92 7.86
C LEU A 429 -8.39 42.46 8.60
N ALA A 430 -8.41 43.70 9.07
CA ALA A 430 -7.35 44.31 9.86
C ALA A 430 -7.63 44.29 11.37
N MET A 431 -6.55 44.25 12.16
CA MET A 431 -6.49 44.12 13.63
C MET A 431 -6.97 42.76 14.18
N SER A 432 -6.29 42.15 15.16
CA SER A 432 -5.32 42.71 16.13
C SER A 432 -3.87 42.18 15.99
N ARG A 433 -2.91 43.11 16.10
CA ARG A 433 -1.53 43.02 16.65
C ARG A 433 -0.61 41.86 16.17
N GLY A 434 0.59 42.08 15.62
CA GLY A 434 1.34 43.33 15.38
C GLY A 434 2.18 43.29 14.08
N GLN A 435 2.95 44.36 13.84
CA GLN A 435 3.78 44.61 12.65
C GLN A 435 5.27 44.32 12.99
N LEU A 436 6.31 44.48 12.17
CA LEU A 436 6.54 45.09 10.84
C LEU A 436 7.34 44.06 9.98
N PHE A 437 7.47 44.10 8.64
CA PHE A 437 6.87 44.86 7.52
C PHE A 437 7.08 43.98 6.24
N THR A 438 7.01 44.38 4.96
CA THR A 438 6.86 45.68 4.28
C THR A 438 5.81 45.59 3.15
N GLU A 439 5.89 46.43 2.12
CA GLU A 439 4.76 46.92 1.32
C GLU A 439 3.88 45.88 0.61
N PHE A 440 2.67 45.77 1.16
CA PHE A 440 1.37 45.42 0.58
C PHE A 440 0.39 45.66 1.75
N PRO A 441 -0.80 46.27 1.59
CA PRO A 441 -1.73 46.51 2.70
C PRO A 441 -2.42 45.21 3.18
N GLY A 442 -1.61 44.28 3.70
CA GLY A 442 -2.00 42.94 4.12
C GLY A 442 -0.89 42.28 4.93
N ASN A 443 -1.17 42.03 6.21
CA ASN A 443 -0.19 41.50 7.16
C ASN A 443 0.30 40.08 6.77
N ALA A 444 1.45 39.64 7.27
CA ALA A 444 2.11 38.39 6.87
C ALA A 444 1.21 37.15 6.99
N ALA A 445 0.34 37.09 8.00
CA ALA A 445 -0.67 36.04 8.16
C ALA A 445 -1.66 35.96 6.98
N HIS A 446 -1.95 37.07 6.30
CA HIS A 446 -2.82 37.12 5.14
C HIS A 446 -2.12 36.53 3.90
N ARG A 447 -0.85 36.89 3.69
CA ARG A 447 0.02 36.28 2.66
C ARG A 447 0.19 34.78 2.90
N LEU A 448 0.38 34.35 4.15
CA LEU A 448 0.43 32.93 4.53
C LEU A 448 -0.89 32.19 4.31
N ARG A 449 -2.05 32.81 4.59
CA ARG A 449 -3.36 32.20 4.32
C ARG A 449 -3.64 32.06 2.82
N LEU A 450 -3.33 33.09 2.03
CA LEU A 450 -3.45 33.01 0.56
C LEU A 450 -2.48 31.98 -0.01
N ALA A 451 -1.23 31.96 0.46
CA ALA A 451 -0.24 30.95 0.09
C ALA A 451 -0.68 29.53 0.47
N ALA A 452 -1.28 29.32 1.64
CA ALA A 452 -1.83 28.04 2.06
C ALA A 452 -3.06 27.63 1.22
N MET A 453 -3.90 28.57 0.79
CA MET A 453 -5.01 28.31 -0.12
C MET A 453 -4.53 27.91 -1.51
N LEU A 454 -3.55 28.63 -2.07
CA LEU A 454 -2.95 28.31 -3.37
C LEU A 454 -2.21 26.97 -3.34
N ARG A 455 -1.43 26.68 -2.29
CA ARG A 455 -0.80 25.36 -2.09
C ARG A 455 -1.82 24.23 -1.97
N ARG A 456 -2.96 24.44 -1.29
CA ARG A 456 -4.09 23.49 -1.23
C ARG A 456 -4.81 23.30 -2.57
N LEU A 457 -4.54 24.15 -3.57
CA LEU A 457 -5.02 24.04 -4.94
C LEU A 457 -3.91 23.63 -5.93
N GLY A 458 -2.69 23.34 -5.45
CA GLY A 458 -1.54 22.96 -6.29
C GLY A 458 -0.87 24.12 -7.04
N ILE A 459 -1.13 25.37 -6.66
CA ILE A 459 -0.62 26.58 -7.32
C ILE A 459 0.50 27.19 -6.48
N ASP A 460 1.63 27.52 -7.12
CA ASP A 460 2.73 28.25 -6.48
C ASP A 460 2.33 29.73 -6.21
N PRO A 461 2.38 30.21 -4.96
CA PRO A 461 2.13 31.61 -4.63
C PRO A 461 3.10 32.62 -5.26
N SER A 462 4.32 32.20 -5.67
CA SER A 462 5.33 33.13 -6.21
C SER A 462 4.90 33.77 -7.54
N LEU A 463 4.35 32.96 -8.45
CA LEU A 463 3.89 33.34 -9.79
C LEU A 463 2.69 34.30 -9.77
N ALA A 464 1.89 34.29 -8.70
CA ALA A 464 0.68 35.10 -8.57
C ALA A 464 0.93 36.58 -8.22
N ALA A 465 2.17 36.96 -7.85
CA ALA A 465 2.42 38.23 -7.17
C ALA A 465 2.71 39.43 -8.10
N GLN A 466 3.42 39.24 -9.23
CA GLN A 466 4.16 40.36 -9.86
C GLN A 466 3.62 40.95 -11.18
N ARG A 467 2.76 40.25 -11.95
CA ARG A 467 2.38 40.73 -13.31
C ARG A 467 0.90 40.68 -13.68
N SER A 468 0.04 40.03 -12.89
CA SER A 468 -1.35 39.76 -13.27
C SER A 468 -2.37 40.81 -12.81
N TRP A 469 -2.11 41.49 -11.69
CA TRP A 469 -3.14 42.23 -10.95
C TRP A 469 -3.53 43.58 -11.56
N THR A 470 -2.62 44.29 -12.23
CA THR A 470 -2.91 45.59 -12.84
C THR A 470 -3.92 45.46 -13.98
N ARG A 471 -3.73 44.46 -14.86
CA ARG A 471 -4.65 44.16 -15.98
C ARG A 471 -5.99 43.59 -15.50
N LEU A 472 -6.01 42.87 -14.37
CA LEU A 472 -7.27 42.41 -13.76
C LEU A 472 -8.18 43.58 -13.35
N ARG A 473 -7.62 44.70 -12.87
CA ARG A 473 -8.42 45.92 -12.59
C ARG A 473 -9.00 46.54 -13.87
N GLU A 474 -8.24 46.58 -14.97
CA GLU A 474 -8.72 47.13 -16.25
C GLU A 474 -9.81 46.26 -16.91
N MET A 475 -9.78 44.94 -16.68
CA MET A 475 -10.78 43.99 -17.20
C MET A 475 -12.13 44.04 -16.49
N ASP A 476 -12.16 44.40 -15.20
CA ASP A 476 -13.35 44.29 -14.36
C ASP A 476 -14.46 45.28 -14.78
N ALA A 477 -14.06 46.46 -15.25
CA ALA A 477 -14.93 47.55 -15.73
C ALA A 477 -15.87 47.18 -16.90
N ARG A 478 -15.73 45.98 -17.50
CA ARG A 478 -16.60 45.47 -18.57
C ARG A 478 -17.35 44.18 -18.21
N CYS A 479 -17.23 43.66 -16.99
CA CYS A 479 -17.58 42.27 -16.66
C CYS A 479 -18.87 42.07 -15.84
N SER A 480 -19.84 42.99 -15.92
CA SER A 480 -21.01 43.04 -15.03
C SER A 480 -22.10 41.96 -15.24
N ARG A 481 -21.98 41.03 -16.20
CA ARG A 481 -23.10 40.12 -16.59
C ARG A 481 -22.82 38.64 -16.88
N CYS A 482 -21.58 38.11 -16.86
CA CYS A 482 -21.33 36.72 -17.30
C CYS A 482 -20.55 35.84 -16.32
N LEU A 483 -21.21 34.76 -15.86
CA LEU A 483 -20.68 33.53 -15.23
C LEU A 483 -19.82 33.68 -13.96
N THR A 484 -20.24 33.00 -12.88
CA THR A 484 -19.46 32.94 -11.65
C THR A 484 -18.07 32.31 -11.87
N VAL A 485 -17.05 32.87 -11.20
CA VAL A 485 -15.63 32.41 -11.23
C VAL A 485 -15.48 30.88 -11.04
N ARG A 486 -16.40 30.28 -10.28
CA ARG A 486 -16.55 28.83 -10.06
C ARG A 486 -16.56 28.02 -11.36
N SER A 487 -17.22 28.50 -12.40
CA SER A 487 -17.33 27.82 -13.70
C SER A 487 -16.01 27.84 -14.47
N CYS A 488 -15.33 28.98 -14.50
CA CYS A 488 -14.04 29.14 -15.18
C CYS A 488 -12.94 28.30 -14.50
N LEU A 489 -12.89 28.29 -13.16
CA LEU A 489 -11.95 27.46 -12.40
C LEU A 489 -12.22 25.96 -12.58
N ALA A 490 -13.48 25.53 -12.63
CA ALA A 490 -13.83 24.13 -12.88
C ALA A 490 -13.46 23.68 -14.30
N TRP A 491 -13.62 24.56 -15.30
CA TRP A 491 -13.24 24.29 -16.69
C TRP A 491 -11.71 24.24 -16.89
N LEU A 492 -10.95 25.20 -16.34
CA LEU A 492 -9.48 25.18 -16.38
C LEU A 492 -8.90 23.93 -15.68
N ALA A 493 -9.49 23.51 -14.56
CA ALA A 493 -9.07 22.31 -13.83
C ALA A 493 -9.41 20.98 -14.52
N THR A 494 -10.22 20.98 -15.59
CA THR A 494 -10.65 19.76 -16.29
C THR A 494 -10.15 19.67 -17.74
N THR A 495 -9.93 20.81 -18.43
CA THR A 495 -9.60 20.84 -19.87
C THR A 495 -8.16 21.18 -20.22
N GLY A 496 -7.34 21.58 -19.24
CA GLY A 496 -5.89 21.77 -19.46
C GLY A 496 -5.50 22.88 -20.45
N HIS A 497 -6.37 23.88 -20.65
CA HIS A 497 -6.25 24.98 -21.63
C HIS A 497 -6.61 24.64 -23.09
N ALA A 498 -7.40 23.58 -23.34
CA ALA A 498 -8.04 23.39 -24.64
C ALA A 498 -8.93 24.59 -25.04
N ALA A 499 -9.17 24.79 -26.34
CA ALA A 499 -9.93 25.93 -26.84
C ALA A 499 -11.39 25.95 -26.32
N ALA A 500 -11.88 27.13 -25.94
CA ALA A 500 -13.23 27.30 -25.40
C ALA A 500 -14.31 27.31 -26.51
N PRO A 501 -15.52 26.78 -26.26
CA PRO A 501 -16.65 26.81 -27.20
C PRO A 501 -17.02 28.22 -27.71
N PRO A 502 -17.75 28.35 -28.85
CA PRO A 502 -18.13 29.64 -29.40
C PRO A 502 -18.86 30.54 -28.39
N ASP A 503 -19.78 29.98 -27.60
CA ASP A 503 -20.63 30.71 -26.63
C ASP A 503 -19.95 31.00 -25.28
N PHE A 504 -18.67 30.69 -25.13
CA PHE A 504 -17.94 30.85 -23.87
C PHE A 504 -17.43 32.27 -23.67
N CYS A 505 -17.46 32.77 -22.43
CA CYS A 505 -17.16 34.16 -22.06
C CYS A 505 -15.84 34.68 -22.69
N PRO A 506 -15.82 35.89 -23.31
CA PRO A 506 -14.62 36.45 -23.97
C PRO A 506 -13.36 36.46 -23.09
N ASN A 507 -13.50 36.67 -21.78
CA ASN A 507 -12.38 36.68 -20.83
C ASN A 507 -11.70 35.30 -20.69
N ALA A 508 -12.41 34.20 -20.98
CA ALA A 508 -11.81 32.86 -21.03
C ALA A 508 -10.94 32.67 -22.28
N ARG A 509 -11.29 33.28 -23.42
CA ARG A 509 -10.43 33.29 -24.61
C ARG A 509 -9.13 34.07 -24.36
N ALA A 510 -9.20 35.17 -23.62
CA ALA A 510 -8.00 35.92 -23.21
C ALA A 510 -7.06 35.09 -22.29
N LEU A 511 -7.62 34.32 -21.35
CA LEU A 511 -6.83 33.40 -20.51
C LEU A 511 -6.23 32.23 -21.32
N ALA A 512 -6.97 31.68 -22.29
CA ALA A 512 -6.44 30.66 -23.21
C ALA A 512 -5.30 31.22 -24.09
N ALA A 513 -5.42 32.45 -24.58
CA ALA A 513 -4.37 33.12 -25.35
C ALA A 513 -3.10 33.38 -24.53
N LEU A 514 -3.23 33.70 -23.23
CA LEU A 514 -2.09 33.81 -22.31
C LEU A 514 -1.39 32.46 -22.09
N GLY A 515 -2.14 31.34 -22.07
CA GLY A 515 -1.58 29.99 -22.03
C GLY A 515 -0.86 29.61 -23.34
N ALA A 516 -1.47 29.87 -24.49
CA ALA A 516 -0.86 29.60 -25.81
C ALA A 516 0.42 30.44 -26.05
N SER A 517 0.46 31.69 -25.59
CA SER A 517 1.65 32.55 -25.65
C SER A 517 2.86 31.97 -24.89
N ALA A 518 2.63 31.17 -23.84
CA ALA A 518 3.69 30.51 -23.08
C ALA A 518 4.28 29.27 -23.77
N THR A 519 3.59 28.68 -24.76
CA THR A 519 4.10 27.57 -25.59
C THR A 519 4.69 28.04 -26.92
N ALA A 520 4.31 29.23 -27.41
CA ALA A 520 4.85 29.85 -28.62
C ALA A 520 6.24 30.53 -28.46
N ARG A 521 6.93 30.31 -27.33
CA ARG A 521 8.32 30.75 -27.09
C ARG A 521 9.13 29.71 -26.30
N ARG A 522 9.31 28.54 -26.91
CA ARG A 522 10.42 27.61 -26.67
C ARG A 522 10.85 26.98 -27.99
#